data_AF-A0AAW4HZU3-F1
#
_entry.id   AF-A0AAW4HZU3-F1
#
_cell.length_a   1.000
_cell.length_b   1.000
_cell.length_c   1.000
_cell.angle_alpha   90.00
_cell.angle_beta   90.00
_cell.angle_gamma   90.00
#
_symmetry.space_group_name_H-M   'P 1'
#
loop_
_entity.id
_entity.type
_entity.pdbx_description
1 polymer ?
#
loop_
_entity_poly.entity_id
_entity_poly.type
_entity_poly.pdbx_seq_one_letter_code
_entity_poly.pdbx_strand_id
1 'polypeptide(L)'
;MFTNTKDGLRPGVTDYEVNQAANLVECLSDDLYPNEKRLLFDAVREAKRLSEERNLLQDPDFQEINGENGWTASTGIEVVEGDALFKGRYLRLPGARQIDTETYPTYLYQKIDEGVLKPYTRYRLRGFVGRSQGLEIYTIRHQTNRIVKNVPDNLLPDASPGNAGDGINRCSEQKYINSRLEGEKGLPNGSRSAEAHEFSLPIDIGEIDYNENAGVWVGFKITDPEGYATLGNLELVEEGPLSGDALERLQREEQQWKIQMTKRREETDRKYMIAKQAVDRLYADYQDQQLNPNVEITDITAAQNVIQSIPYVYNDAFPGLPGMNYTKFTELTDRLQQAWSLYDQRNAIPNGDFRNELSNWNTTAGVNVQQLNGTSVLVIPNWDAQVSQQFTVQPNQRYLLRVTARKEGIGNGFVSIRDGGNQTETLTFSASDYDTNGVYNIQASNTNGYNTNNAYDTQVSNTNGYDTNTVYNTNGYNTNGVYNDQTGYITKTAEFIPHTNQVWIEMSETEGTFYIESVELIVDVE
;
A
#
# COMPACT_ATOMS: atom_id res chain seq x y z
N MET A 1 32.83 -8.04 -29.84
CA MET A 1 31.52 -7.46 -29.47
C MET A 1 30.46 -7.75 -30.52
N PHE A 2 30.71 -7.44 -31.78
CA PHE A 2 29.72 -7.55 -32.85
C PHE A 2 29.37 -8.98 -33.29
N THR A 3 28.15 -9.12 -33.83
CA THR A 3 27.78 -10.19 -34.75
C THR A 3 28.58 -10.08 -36.05
N ASN A 4 28.50 -11.09 -36.92
CA ASN A 4 29.37 -11.19 -38.11
C ASN A 4 29.27 -9.99 -39.07
N THR A 5 28.19 -9.19 -39.03
CA THR A 5 27.97 -8.06 -39.95
C THR A 5 28.16 -6.67 -39.32
N LYS A 6 28.57 -6.56 -38.05
CA LYS A 6 28.61 -5.28 -37.27
C LYS A 6 27.26 -4.58 -37.05
N ASP A 7 26.17 -5.09 -37.63
CA ASP A 7 24.83 -4.52 -37.47
C ASP A 7 24.14 -4.87 -36.13
N GLY A 8 24.86 -5.56 -35.23
CA GLY A 8 24.32 -5.95 -33.94
C GLY A 8 25.38 -6.42 -32.95
N LEU A 9 25.04 -6.42 -31.67
CA LEU A 9 25.88 -7.00 -30.61
C LEU A 9 25.61 -8.49 -30.46
N ARG A 10 26.65 -9.25 -30.09
CA ARG A 10 26.46 -10.64 -29.65
C ARG A 10 25.59 -10.65 -28.39
N PRO A 11 24.65 -11.61 -28.23
CA PRO A 11 23.73 -11.64 -27.08
C PRO A 11 24.40 -11.66 -25.71
N GLY A 12 25.60 -12.23 -25.61
CA GLY A 12 26.36 -12.32 -24.36
C GLY A 12 27.16 -11.08 -23.99
N VAL A 13 27.35 -10.11 -24.90
CA VAL A 13 28.07 -8.87 -24.61
C VAL A 13 27.19 -7.98 -23.73
N THR A 14 27.72 -7.49 -22.62
CA THR A 14 26.98 -6.60 -21.69
C THR A 14 27.30 -5.12 -21.92
N ASP A 15 26.43 -4.23 -21.45
CA ASP A 15 26.71 -2.78 -21.47
C ASP A 15 28.01 -2.43 -20.73
N TYR A 16 28.28 -3.10 -19.60
CA TYR A 16 29.51 -2.94 -18.85
C TYR A 16 30.74 -3.30 -19.69
N GLU A 17 30.73 -4.44 -20.41
CA GLU A 17 31.84 -4.85 -21.28
C GLU A 17 32.10 -3.85 -22.42
N VAL A 18 31.04 -3.24 -22.98
CA VAL A 18 31.18 -2.16 -23.98
C VAL A 18 31.93 -0.97 -23.38
N ASN A 19 31.56 -0.56 -22.16
CA ASN A 19 32.23 0.52 -21.45
C ASN A 19 33.70 0.20 -21.12
N GLN A 20 34.01 -1.04 -20.71
CA GLN A 20 35.40 -1.45 -20.46
C GLN A 20 36.25 -1.40 -21.73
N ALA A 21 35.71 -1.79 -22.90
CA ALA A 21 36.46 -1.63 -24.15
C ALA A 21 36.64 -0.16 -24.54
N ALA A 22 35.64 0.69 -24.31
CA ALA A 22 35.78 2.12 -24.54
C ALA A 22 36.89 2.72 -23.67
N ASN A 23 37.03 2.29 -22.42
CA ASN A 23 38.17 2.67 -21.57
C ASN A 23 39.51 2.22 -22.16
N LEU A 24 39.62 0.98 -22.66
CA LEU A 24 40.85 0.49 -23.30
C LEU A 24 41.23 1.29 -24.55
N VAL A 25 40.26 1.71 -25.36
CA VAL A 25 40.49 2.55 -26.55
C VAL A 25 40.96 3.95 -26.15
N GLU A 26 40.41 4.52 -25.09
CA GLU A 26 40.81 5.82 -24.55
C GLU A 26 42.30 5.87 -24.16
N CYS A 27 42.83 4.74 -23.69
CA CYS A 27 44.22 4.56 -23.27
C CYS A 27 45.23 4.41 -24.41
N LEU A 28 44.80 4.35 -25.66
CA LEU A 28 45.70 4.35 -26.81
C LEU A 28 46.35 5.73 -26.97
N SER A 29 47.63 5.75 -27.35
CA SER A 29 48.36 7.01 -27.59
C SER A 29 47.81 7.73 -28.82
N ASP A 30 47.44 9.01 -28.64
CA ASP A 30 47.02 9.89 -29.74
C ASP A 30 48.16 10.19 -30.72
N ASP A 31 49.41 10.16 -30.25
CA ASP A 31 50.59 10.44 -31.07
C ASP A 31 51.01 9.25 -31.93
N LEU A 32 50.90 8.04 -31.38
CA LEU A 32 51.38 6.82 -32.03
C LEU A 32 50.34 6.17 -32.93
N TYR A 33 49.05 6.24 -32.57
CA TYR A 33 47.97 5.50 -33.25
C TYR A 33 46.69 6.34 -33.49
N PRO A 34 46.77 7.57 -34.02
CA PRO A 34 45.62 8.46 -34.12
C PRO A 34 44.49 7.89 -35.01
N ASN A 35 44.84 7.24 -36.11
CA ASN A 35 43.85 6.71 -37.06
C ASN A 35 43.18 5.45 -36.51
N GLU A 36 43.95 4.54 -35.94
CA GLU A 36 43.48 3.30 -35.35
C GLU A 36 42.62 3.59 -34.11
N LYS A 37 43.05 4.52 -33.25
CA LYS A 37 42.28 4.98 -32.09
C LYS A 37 40.93 5.55 -32.51
N ARG A 38 40.89 6.38 -33.56
CA ARG A 38 39.64 6.91 -34.10
C ARG A 38 38.71 5.80 -34.59
N LEU A 39 39.21 4.86 -35.40
CA LEU A 39 38.42 3.73 -35.91
C LEU A 39 37.87 2.84 -34.79
N LEU A 40 38.66 2.62 -33.74
CA LEU A 40 38.23 1.87 -32.56
C LEU A 40 37.19 2.65 -31.76
N PHE A 41 37.33 3.97 -31.64
CA PHE A 41 36.33 4.82 -31.00
C PHE A 41 34.99 4.80 -31.72
N ASP A 42 35.01 4.89 -33.06
CA ASP A 42 33.80 4.77 -33.87
C ASP A 42 33.12 3.42 -33.64
N ALA A 43 33.90 2.34 -33.55
CA ALA A 43 33.38 1.01 -33.27
C ALA A 43 32.77 0.89 -31.86
N VAL A 44 33.44 1.36 -30.79
CA VAL A 44 32.86 1.27 -29.44
C VAL A 44 31.66 2.19 -29.25
N ARG A 45 31.62 3.34 -29.94
CA ARG A 45 30.44 4.22 -29.95
C ARG A 45 29.25 3.54 -30.60
N GLU A 46 29.46 2.87 -31.73
CA GLU A 46 28.39 2.08 -32.37
C GLU A 46 27.94 0.91 -31.50
N ALA A 47 28.88 0.23 -30.82
CA ALA A 47 28.54 -0.80 -29.85
C ALA A 47 27.68 -0.26 -28.70
N LYS A 48 28.00 0.95 -28.17
CA LYS A 48 27.21 1.58 -27.11
C LYS A 48 25.81 1.95 -27.59
N ARG A 49 25.69 2.53 -28.78
CA ARG A 49 24.39 2.83 -29.43
C ARG A 49 23.52 1.58 -29.57
N LEU A 50 24.10 0.47 -30.01
CA LEU A 50 23.40 -0.83 -30.14
C LEU A 50 23.03 -1.44 -28.77
N SER A 51 23.83 -1.18 -27.73
CA SER A 51 23.55 -1.59 -26.35
C SER A 51 22.33 -0.84 -25.79
N GLU A 52 22.26 0.46 -26.04
CA GLU A 52 21.13 1.32 -25.67
C GLU A 52 19.86 0.94 -26.44
N GLU A 53 19.96 0.71 -27.76
CA GLU A 53 18.82 0.38 -28.62
C GLU A 53 18.12 -0.92 -28.21
N ARG A 54 18.86 -1.92 -27.74
CA ARG A 54 18.29 -3.21 -27.30
C ARG A 54 17.80 -3.21 -25.84
N ASN A 55 18.09 -2.15 -25.08
CA ASN A 55 17.74 -2.07 -23.66
C ASN A 55 16.29 -1.62 -23.51
N LEU A 56 15.48 -2.44 -22.85
CA LEU A 56 14.08 -2.12 -22.59
C LEU A 56 13.87 -1.21 -21.38
N LEU A 57 14.90 -1.03 -20.54
CA LEU A 57 14.82 -0.10 -19.41
C LEU A 57 14.76 1.33 -19.93
N GLN A 58 13.78 2.08 -19.44
CA GLN A 58 13.68 3.52 -19.60
C GLN A 58 14.67 4.21 -18.67
N ASP A 59 15.25 5.32 -19.15
CA ASP A 59 16.27 6.09 -18.45
C ASP A 59 17.41 5.23 -17.86
N PRO A 60 18.16 4.46 -18.69
CA PRO A 60 19.23 3.60 -18.21
C PRO A 60 20.44 4.37 -17.66
N ASP A 61 20.54 5.68 -17.93
CA ASP A 61 21.60 6.58 -17.46
C ASP A 61 21.17 7.45 -16.26
N PHE A 62 19.97 7.23 -15.71
CA PHE A 62 19.48 7.90 -14.49
C PHE A 62 19.45 9.43 -14.60
N GLN A 63 18.98 9.95 -15.73
CA GLN A 63 18.82 11.39 -15.97
C GLN A 63 17.74 11.98 -15.06
N GLU A 64 16.64 11.26 -14.81
CA GLU A 64 15.50 11.76 -14.04
C GLU A 64 14.86 10.65 -13.19
N ILE A 65 15.43 10.42 -12.00
CA ILE A 65 14.81 9.53 -11.01
C ILE A 65 13.55 10.21 -10.46
N ASN A 66 12.46 9.44 -10.34
CA ASN A 66 11.12 9.88 -9.98
C ASN A 66 10.47 10.85 -10.99
N GLY A 67 10.88 10.79 -12.26
CA GLY A 67 10.20 11.46 -13.37
C GLY A 67 8.92 10.75 -13.82
N GLU A 68 8.23 11.32 -14.82
CA GLU A 68 6.95 10.78 -15.34
C GLU A 68 7.08 9.37 -15.94
N ASN A 69 8.25 9.03 -16.50
CA ASN A 69 8.53 7.74 -17.11
C ASN A 69 9.94 7.28 -16.71
N GLY A 70 10.05 6.12 -16.06
CA GLY A 70 11.35 5.54 -15.70
C GLY A 70 11.38 5.00 -14.27
N TRP A 71 12.38 5.43 -13.51
CA TRP A 71 12.66 4.88 -12.20
C TRP A 71 11.84 5.55 -11.10
N THR A 72 11.15 4.74 -10.29
CA THR A 72 10.62 5.17 -8.99
C THR A 72 11.58 4.73 -7.89
N ALA A 73 11.93 5.64 -7.00
CA ALA A 73 12.95 5.40 -5.99
C ALA A 73 12.60 6.05 -4.64
N SER A 74 13.00 5.39 -3.56
CA SER A 74 12.94 5.95 -2.21
C SER A 74 13.90 7.13 -2.04
N THR A 75 13.67 7.95 -1.01
CA THR A 75 14.59 9.04 -0.66
C THR A 75 16.00 8.53 -0.33
N GLY A 76 17.03 9.30 -0.69
CA GLY A 76 18.43 9.06 -0.29
C GLY A 76 19.28 8.33 -1.31
N ILE A 77 18.71 7.90 -2.45
CA ILE A 77 19.48 7.35 -3.57
C ILE A 77 20.25 8.48 -4.26
N GLU A 78 21.54 8.28 -4.49
CA GLU A 78 22.41 9.24 -5.16
C GLU A 78 22.75 8.78 -6.58
N VAL A 79 22.62 9.69 -7.55
CA VAL A 79 23.17 9.52 -8.90
C VAL A 79 24.57 10.10 -8.90
N VAL A 80 25.56 9.28 -9.22
CA VAL A 80 26.97 9.67 -9.21
C VAL A 80 27.49 9.64 -10.65
N GLU A 81 28.24 10.68 -11.02
CA GLU A 81 28.96 10.72 -12.30
C GLU A 81 30.04 9.63 -12.36
N GLY A 82 30.36 9.18 -13.58
CA GLY A 82 31.23 8.02 -13.78
C GLY A 82 32.60 8.11 -13.10
N ASP A 83 33.10 6.98 -12.63
CA ASP A 83 34.40 6.81 -11.98
C ASP A 83 35.31 5.82 -12.74
N ALA A 84 36.26 5.20 -12.04
CA ALA A 84 37.16 4.18 -12.59
C ALA A 84 36.43 2.90 -12.99
N LEU A 85 35.38 2.56 -12.24
CA LEU A 85 34.61 1.34 -12.39
C LEU A 85 33.44 1.53 -13.35
N PHE A 86 32.72 2.64 -13.21
CA PHE A 86 31.57 3.00 -14.02
C PHE A 86 31.95 4.09 -15.01
N LYS A 87 31.92 3.80 -16.33
CA LYS A 87 32.25 4.82 -17.34
C LYS A 87 31.24 5.97 -17.36
N GLY A 88 29.95 5.62 -17.25
CA GLY A 88 28.81 6.54 -17.17
C GLY A 88 28.25 6.65 -15.75
N ARG A 89 27.08 7.27 -15.61
CA ARG A 89 26.41 7.42 -14.31
C ARG A 89 26.06 6.09 -13.69
N TYR A 90 26.08 6.06 -12.36
CA TYR A 90 25.69 4.90 -11.57
C TYR A 90 24.98 5.36 -10.30
N LEU A 91 24.39 4.40 -9.59
CA LEU A 91 23.61 4.67 -8.38
C LEU A 91 24.35 4.25 -7.13
N ARG A 92 24.18 5.04 -6.07
CA ARG A 92 24.47 4.64 -4.69
C ARG A 92 23.18 4.52 -3.91
N LEU A 93 22.92 3.33 -3.40
CA LEU A 93 21.77 3.02 -2.57
C LEU A 93 22.25 2.94 -1.11
N PRO A 94 21.75 3.80 -0.21
CA PRO A 94 22.04 3.68 1.22
C PRO A 94 21.25 2.52 1.85
N GLY A 95 21.60 2.18 3.08
CA GLY A 95 20.84 1.25 3.91
C GLY A 95 19.44 1.74 4.22
N ALA A 96 18.60 0.84 4.73
CA ALA A 96 17.24 1.19 5.14
C ALA A 96 17.24 2.28 6.22
N ARG A 97 16.29 3.20 6.14
CA ARG A 97 16.15 4.27 7.14
C ARG A 97 15.38 3.74 8.34
N GLN A 98 15.90 3.96 9.54
CA GLN A 98 15.18 3.68 10.77
C GLN A 98 14.69 4.99 11.37
N ILE A 99 13.37 5.12 11.52
CA ILE A 99 12.72 6.26 12.17
C ILE A 99 11.86 5.69 13.29
N ASP A 100 12.16 6.10 14.53
CA ASP A 100 11.58 5.53 15.74
C ASP A 100 11.71 3.99 15.76
N THR A 101 10.59 3.27 15.71
CA THR A 101 10.54 1.80 15.70
C THR A 101 10.31 1.21 14.30
N GLU A 102 10.15 2.05 13.27
CA GLU A 102 9.84 1.62 11.92
C GLU A 102 11.07 1.65 11.01
N THR A 103 11.17 0.64 10.14
CA THR A 103 12.25 0.51 9.15
C THR A 103 11.68 0.70 7.76
N TYR A 104 12.21 1.70 7.05
CA TYR A 104 11.82 2.08 5.70
C TYR A 104 12.91 1.63 4.74
N PRO A 105 12.65 0.64 3.87
CA PRO A 105 13.68 0.13 2.97
C PRO A 105 14.08 1.17 1.93
N THR A 106 15.33 1.09 1.47
CA THR A 106 15.77 1.77 0.26
C THR A 106 15.33 0.94 -0.94
N TYR A 107 14.68 1.55 -1.92
CA TYR A 107 14.23 0.83 -3.11
C TYR A 107 14.33 1.68 -4.37
N LEU A 108 14.45 0.98 -5.49
CA LEU A 108 14.43 1.52 -6.84
C LEU A 108 13.72 0.50 -7.73
N TYR A 109 12.66 0.89 -8.45
CA TYR A 109 11.98 -0.03 -9.36
C TYR A 109 11.47 0.68 -10.62
N GLN A 110 11.17 -0.12 -11.63
CA GLN A 110 10.58 0.30 -12.89
C GLN A 110 9.66 -0.79 -13.41
N LYS A 111 8.52 -0.39 -14.00
CA LYS A 111 7.67 -1.29 -14.78
C LYS A 111 8.05 -1.19 -16.26
N ILE A 112 8.28 -2.35 -16.87
CA ILE A 112 8.39 -2.50 -18.32
C ILE A 112 7.00 -2.79 -18.84
N ASP A 113 6.53 -1.95 -19.75
CA ASP A 113 5.18 -2.05 -20.30
C ASP A 113 5.01 -3.32 -21.14
N GLU A 114 3.81 -3.89 -21.10
CA GLU A 114 3.49 -5.08 -21.87
C GLU A 114 3.66 -4.86 -23.40
N GLY A 115 3.47 -3.62 -23.87
CA GLY A 115 3.58 -3.21 -25.27
C GLY A 115 4.96 -3.38 -25.91
N VAL A 116 6.03 -3.45 -25.12
CA VAL A 116 7.40 -3.65 -25.63
C VAL A 116 7.88 -5.10 -25.53
N LEU A 117 7.06 -5.99 -24.96
CA LEU A 117 7.39 -7.39 -24.76
C LEU A 117 6.86 -8.27 -25.88
N LYS A 118 7.59 -9.34 -26.20
CA LYS A 118 7.19 -10.36 -27.17
C LYS A 118 6.65 -11.59 -26.46
N PRO A 119 5.58 -12.22 -26.97
CA PRO A 119 5.06 -13.44 -26.40
C PRO A 119 6.06 -14.59 -26.53
N TYR A 120 6.02 -15.52 -25.59
CA TYR A 120 6.86 -16.73 -25.57
C TYR A 120 8.35 -16.45 -25.77
N THR A 121 8.85 -15.39 -25.14
CA THR A 121 10.21 -14.88 -25.35
C THR A 121 10.95 -14.75 -24.03
N ARG A 122 12.22 -15.16 -23.99
CA ARG A 122 13.11 -14.95 -22.85
C ARG A 122 13.75 -13.57 -22.94
N TYR A 123 13.70 -12.84 -21.84
CA TYR A 123 14.48 -11.64 -21.58
C TYR A 123 15.45 -11.90 -20.44
N ARG A 124 16.40 -10.98 -20.26
CA ARG A 124 17.41 -11.11 -19.24
C ARG A 124 17.74 -9.76 -18.63
N LEU A 125 17.46 -9.62 -17.34
CA LEU A 125 17.89 -8.49 -16.53
C LEU A 125 19.37 -8.71 -16.18
N ARG A 126 20.20 -7.70 -16.42
CA ARG A 126 21.64 -7.75 -16.17
C ARG A 126 22.11 -6.42 -15.62
N GLY A 127 23.28 -6.44 -15.00
CA GLY A 127 23.96 -5.22 -14.58
C GLY A 127 25.24 -5.51 -13.84
N PHE A 128 25.86 -4.45 -13.36
CA PHE A 128 27.12 -4.50 -12.66
C PHE A 128 27.00 -3.85 -11.28
N VAL A 129 27.41 -4.58 -10.25
CA VAL A 129 27.46 -4.12 -8.87
C VAL A 129 28.92 -3.86 -8.51
N GLY A 130 29.23 -2.62 -8.13
CA GLY A 130 30.58 -2.27 -7.69
C GLY A 130 30.88 -2.81 -6.29
N ARG A 131 29.96 -2.59 -5.36
CA ARG A 131 29.97 -3.20 -4.03
C ARG A 131 28.56 -3.24 -3.47
N SER A 132 28.29 -4.17 -2.57
CA SER A 132 27.00 -4.21 -1.88
C SER A 132 27.03 -5.02 -0.59
N GLN A 133 26.07 -4.71 0.29
CA GLN A 133 25.66 -5.50 1.42
C GLN A 133 24.13 -5.49 1.48
N GLY A 134 23.53 -6.68 1.42
CA GLY A 134 22.07 -6.85 1.51
C GLY A 134 21.29 -6.35 0.30
N LEU A 135 21.90 -6.22 -0.89
CA LEU A 135 21.20 -5.78 -2.10
C LEU A 135 20.31 -6.90 -2.64
N GLU A 136 19.00 -6.72 -2.56
CA GLU A 136 18.02 -7.60 -3.19
C GLU A 136 17.68 -7.11 -4.59
N ILE A 137 17.69 -8.02 -5.58
CA ILE A 137 17.36 -7.72 -6.98
C ILE A 137 16.17 -8.58 -7.40
N TYR A 138 15.16 -7.93 -7.98
CA TYR A 138 13.87 -8.50 -8.30
C TYR A 138 13.55 -8.41 -9.79
N THR A 139 12.93 -9.49 -10.30
CA THR A 139 12.09 -9.42 -11.49
C THR A 139 10.73 -10.04 -11.17
N ILE A 140 9.64 -9.34 -11.45
CA ILE A 140 8.28 -9.77 -11.08
C ILE A 140 7.38 -9.73 -12.31
N ARG A 141 6.72 -10.85 -12.58
CA ARG A 141 5.57 -10.95 -13.50
C ARG A 141 4.54 -11.91 -12.89
N HIS A 142 4.44 -13.14 -13.39
CA HIS A 142 3.61 -14.19 -12.78
C HIS A 142 4.24 -14.73 -11.49
N GLN A 143 5.57 -14.77 -11.46
CA GLN A 143 6.36 -15.18 -10.31
C GLN A 143 7.36 -14.07 -9.97
N THR A 144 7.81 -14.08 -8.73
CA THR A 144 8.85 -13.20 -8.22
C THR A 144 10.17 -13.94 -8.19
N ASN A 145 11.11 -13.56 -9.06
CA ASN A 145 12.50 -13.98 -8.92
C ASN A 145 13.23 -12.97 -8.05
N ARG A 146 13.96 -13.47 -7.05
CA ARG A 146 14.78 -12.66 -6.15
C ARG A 146 16.18 -13.26 -6.04
N ILE A 147 17.21 -12.42 -6.19
CA ILE A 147 18.57 -12.74 -5.77
C ILE A 147 19.06 -11.71 -4.76
N VAL A 148 20.06 -12.09 -3.96
CA VAL A 148 20.71 -11.20 -2.99
C VAL A 148 22.21 -11.11 -3.33
N LYS A 149 22.75 -9.90 -3.35
CA LYS A 149 24.13 -9.59 -3.69
C LYS A 149 24.86 -8.96 -2.49
N ASN A 150 26.00 -9.52 -2.15
CA ASN A 150 26.94 -9.04 -1.13
C ASN A 150 28.32 -8.94 -1.77
N VAL A 151 28.53 -7.90 -2.56
CA VAL A 151 29.70 -7.76 -3.43
C VAL A 151 30.81 -7.00 -2.69
N PRO A 152 32.02 -7.59 -2.54
CA PRO A 152 33.13 -6.93 -1.87
C PRO A 152 33.72 -5.80 -2.72
N ASP A 153 34.26 -4.78 -2.05
CA ASP A 153 34.99 -3.70 -2.70
C ASP A 153 36.45 -4.13 -2.95
N ASN A 154 36.70 -4.88 -4.04
CA ASN A 154 37.99 -5.55 -4.27
C ASN A 154 38.57 -5.40 -5.68
N LEU A 155 37.93 -4.65 -6.57
CA LEU A 155 38.36 -4.51 -7.98
C LEU A 155 39.51 -3.53 -8.15
N LEU A 156 39.59 -2.54 -7.27
CA LEU A 156 40.66 -1.56 -7.24
C LEU A 156 41.63 -1.89 -6.10
N PRO A 157 42.93 -1.64 -6.27
CA PRO A 157 43.88 -1.74 -5.17
C PRO A 157 43.58 -0.67 -4.11
N ASP A 158 43.89 -0.95 -2.84
CA ASP A 158 43.91 0.03 -1.75
C ASP A 158 44.99 1.08 -2.01
N ALA A 159 44.74 2.01 -2.93
CA ALA A 159 45.64 3.12 -3.19
C ALA A 159 45.51 4.15 -2.05
N SER A 160 46.64 4.66 -1.55
CA SER A 160 46.62 5.84 -0.68
C SER A 160 45.87 6.96 -1.40
N PRO A 161 45.02 7.74 -0.72
CA PRO A 161 44.25 8.79 -1.36
C PRO A 161 45.22 9.75 -2.05
N GLY A 162 45.25 9.70 -3.38
CA GLY A 162 45.90 10.72 -4.18
C GLY A 162 45.27 12.07 -3.82
N ASN A 163 46.08 13.12 -3.87
CA ASN A 163 45.58 14.47 -3.60
C ASN A 163 44.32 14.74 -4.43
N ALA A 164 43.27 15.27 -3.81
CA ALA A 164 42.05 15.69 -4.48
C ALA A 164 42.41 16.68 -5.61
N GLY A 165 42.48 16.18 -6.84
CA GLY A 165 43.00 16.94 -7.99
C GLY A 165 43.65 16.07 -9.08
N ASP A 166 44.15 14.88 -8.75
CA ASP A 166 44.50 13.88 -9.77
C ASP A 166 43.20 13.30 -10.33
N GLY A 167 42.87 13.61 -11.58
CA GLY A 167 41.70 13.05 -12.26
C GLY A 167 41.71 11.51 -12.29
N ILE A 168 40.56 10.91 -12.61
CA ILE A 168 40.37 9.45 -12.64
C ILE A 168 41.38 8.82 -13.62
N ASN A 169 42.32 7.99 -13.13
CA ASN A 169 43.31 7.31 -13.97
C ASN A 169 42.81 5.95 -14.45
N ARG A 170 41.80 6.00 -15.33
CA ARG A 170 41.15 4.81 -15.91
C ARG A 170 42.16 3.84 -16.55
N CYS A 171 43.25 4.35 -17.13
CA CYS A 171 44.21 3.52 -17.87
C CYS A 171 45.10 2.63 -17.00
N SER A 172 45.51 3.10 -15.82
CA SER A 172 46.22 2.24 -14.88
C SER A 172 45.26 1.27 -14.17
N GLU A 173 44.07 1.74 -13.82
CA GLU A 173 43.10 1.00 -13.02
C GLU A 173 42.43 -0.14 -13.80
N GLN A 174 42.17 0.05 -15.10
CA GLN A 174 41.53 -0.94 -15.97
C GLN A 174 42.26 -2.28 -16.02
N LYS A 175 43.60 -2.26 -15.88
CA LYS A 175 44.40 -3.49 -15.85
C LYS A 175 44.08 -4.35 -14.63
N TYR A 176 43.86 -3.72 -13.48
CA TYR A 176 43.50 -4.41 -12.24
C TYR A 176 42.09 -4.96 -12.30
N ILE A 177 41.13 -4.14 -12.76
CA ILE A 177 39.73 -4.53 -12.94
C ILE A 177 39.63 -5.76 -13.84
N ASN A 178 40.24 -5.72 -15.03
CA ASN A 178 40.18 -6.83 -15.98
C ASN A 178 40.79 -8.12 -15.40
N SER A 179 41.95 -8.02 -14.75
CA SER A 179 42.61 -9.18 -14.14
C SER A 179 41.78 -9.80 -13.01
N ARG A 180 41.09 -8.99 -12.20
CA ARG A 180 40.21 -9.47 -11.12
C ARG A 180 38.98 -10.16 -11.69
N LEU A 181 38.30 -9.53 -12.66
CA LEU A 181 37.10 -10.08 -13.31
C LEU A 181 37.37 -11.38 -14.08
N GLU A 182 38.52 -11.50 -14.75
CA GLU A 182 38.94 -12.76 -15.39
C GLU A 182 39.11 -13.89 -14.35
N GLY A 183 39.60 -13.56 -13.16
CA GLY A 183 39.70 -14.48 -12.03
C GLY A 183 38.33 -14.96 -11.51
N GLU A 184 37.29 -14.14 -11.62
CA GLU A 184 35.92 -14.53 -11.25
C GLU A 184 35.30 -15.51 -12.25
N LYS A 185 35.58 -15.34 -13.55
CA LYS A 185 35.05 -16.20 -14.63
C LYS A 185 35.54 -17.65 -14.58
N GLY A 186 36.60 -17.95 -13.82
CA GLY A 186 37.23 -19.28 -13.71
C GLY A 186 36.75 -20.17 -12.54
N LEU A 187 35.80 -19.72 -11.72
CA LEU A 187 35.41 -20.42 -10.48
C LEU A 187 34.09 -21.20 -10.64
N PRO A 188 33.95 -22.37 -9.98
CA PRO A 188 32.72 -23.16 -10.03
C PRO A 188 31.53 -22.37 -9.48
N ASN A 189 30.38 -22.56 -10.12
CA ASN A 189 29.14 -21.79 -10.00
C ASN A 189 28.38 -21.92 -8.63
N GLY A 190 29.09 -22.23 -7.55
CA GLY A 190 28.54 -22.45 -6.21
C GLY A 190 29.03 -21.42 -5.18
N SER A 191 28.11 -20.90 -4.38
CA SER A 191 28.26 -19.94 -3.26
C SER A 191 28.81 -18.54 -3.56
N ARG A 192 29.65 -18.34 -4.58
CA ARG A 192 30.20 -17.01 -4.94
C ARG A 192 29.31 -16.16 -5.86
N SER A 193 28.16 -16.68 -6.29
CA SER A 193 27.22 -15.91 -7.13
C SER A 193 26.70 -14.64 -6.43
N ALA A 194 26.60 -14.65 -5.10
CA ALA A 194 26.24 -13.46 -4.33
C ALA A 194 27.35 -12.39 -4.29
N GLU A 195 28.62 -12.80 -4.42
CA GLU A 195 29.80 -11.92 -4.33
C GLU A 195 30.26 -11.41 -5.71
N ALA A 196 29.84 -12.05 -6.81
CA ALA A 196 30.23 -11.64 -8.15
C ALA A 196 29.79 -10.20 -8.47
N HIS A 197 30.57 -9.45 -9.24
CA HIS A 197 30.16 -8.09 -9.61
C HIS A 197 29.05 -8.08 -10.67
N GLU A 198 29.10 -9.02 -11.61
CA GLU A 198 28.05 -9.19 -12.61
C GLU A 198 26.84 -9.94 -12.03
N PHE A 199 25.64 -9.57 -12.47
CA PHE A 199 24.43 -10.35 -12.20
C PHE A 199 23.59 -10.52 -13.47
N SER A 200 22.79 -11.58 -13.49
CA SER A 200 21.98 -11.96 -14.64
C SER A 200 20.79 -12.80 -14.19
N LEU A 201 19.57 -12.30 -14.38
CA LEU A 201 18.33 -13.01 -14.08
C LEU A 201 17.54 -13.21 -15.38
N PRO A 202 17.21 -14.46 -15.76
CA PRO A 202 16.29 -14.69 -16.86
C PRO A 202 14.86 -14.38 -16.44
N ILE A 203 14.07 -13.89 -17.38
CA ILE A 203 12.62 -13.79 -17.25
C ILE A 203 11.95 -14.28 -18.53
N ASP A 204 10.99 -15.19 -18.36
CA ASP A 204 10.28 -15.83 -19.44
C ASP A 204 8.90 -15.19 -19.59
N ILE A 205 8.60 -14.69 -20.79
CA ILE A 205 7.35 -14.00 -21.10
C ILE A 205 6.44 -14.98 -21.83
N GLY A 206 5.28 -15.30 -21.24
CA GLY A 206 4.21 -16.12 -21.83
C GLY A 206 3.30 -15.35 -22.78
N GLU A 207 2.00 -15.61 -22.70
CA GLU A 207 1.01 -14.83 -23.42
C GLU A 207 1.08 -13.34 -23.00
N ILE A 208 0.74 -12.45 -23.95
CA ILE A 208 0.68 -11.00 -23.76
C ILE A 208 -0.79 -10.61 -23.66
N ASP A 209 -1.17 -9.97 -22.54
CA ASP A 209 -2.51 -9.43 -22.33
C ASP A 209 -2.43 -7.92 -22.10
N TYR A 210 -2.80 -7.16 -23.13
CA TYR A 210 -2.79 -5.70 -23.08
C TYR A 210 -3.87 -5.11 -22.15
N ASN A 211 -4.92 -5.88 -21.83
CA ASN A 211 -5.95 -5.42 -20.89
C ASN A 211 -5.49 -5.58 -19.45
N GLU A 212 -4.82 -6.70 -19.13
CA GLU A 212 -4.23 -6.90 -17.82
C GLU A 212 -2.97 -6.06 -17.63
N ASN A 213 -2.22 -5.81 -18.71
CA ASN A 213 -0.96 -5.07 -18.74
C ASN A 213 -0.06 -5.46 -17.56
N ALA A 214 0.21 -6.76 -17.41
CA ALA A 214 1.01 -7.26 -16.29
C ALA A 214 2.41 -6.63 -16.29
N GLY A 215 3.01 -6.48 -17.46
CA GLY A 215 4.35 -5.95 -17.66
C GLY A 215 5.42 -6.84 -17.02
N VAL A 216 6.59 -6.25 -16.80
CA VAL A 216 7.64 -6.81 -15.96
C VAL A 216 8.09 -5.74 -14.98
N TRP A 217 8.03 -6.01 -13.69
CA TRP A 217 8.68 -5.14 -12.71
C TRP A 217 10.13 -5.56 -12.52
N VAL A 218 11.03 -4.61 -12.68
CA VAL A 218 12.43 -4.72 -12.30
C VAL A 218 12.63 -3.86 -11.07
N GLY A 219 13.33 -4.37 -10.05
CA GLY A 219 13.65 -3.51 -8.93
C GLY A 219 14.76 -4.01 -8.02
N PHE A 220 15.19 -3.11 -7.17
CA PHE A 220 16.33 -3.21 -6.27
C PHE A 220 15.88 -2.75 -4.89
N LYS A 221 16.26 -3.47 -3.84
CA LYS A 221 15.85 -3.16 -2.48
C LYS A 221 16.95 -3.45 -1.47
N ILE A 222 17.04 -2.62 -0.44
CA ILE A 222 17.88 -2.83 0.74
C ILE A 222 16.98 -2.63 1.97
N THR A 223 16.90 -3.67 2.81
CA THR A 223 16.05 -3.70 4.01
C THR A 223 16.84 -3.55 5.30
N ASP A 224 18.16 -3.77 5.25
CA ASP A 224 19.07 -3.64 6.38
C ASP A 224 19.55 -2.18 6.51
N PRO A 225 19.45 -1.54 7.69
CA PRO A 225 20.03 -0.22 7.94
C PRO A 225 21.54 -0.12 7.69
N GLU A 226 22.28 -1.22 7.89
CA GLU A 226 23.72 -1.30 7.62
C GLU A 226 24.01 -1.73 6.17
N GLY A 227 22.97 -1.97 5.38
CA GLY A 227 23.10 -2.33 3.97
C GLY A 227 23.57 -1.15 3.11
N TYR A 228 24.07 -1.46 1.92
CA TYR A 228 24.42 -0.46 0.91
C TYR A 228 24.59 -1.12 -0.45
N ALA A 229 24.55 -0.34 -1.53
CA ALA A 229 24.98 -0.81 -2.84
C ALA A 229 25.48 0.32 -3.73
N THR A 230 26.40 -0.02 -4.63
CA THR A 230 26.71 0.79 -5.81
C THR A 230 26.48 -0.04 -7.06
N LEU A 231 25.64 0.41 -7.98
CA LEU A 231 25.30 -0.36 -9.18
C LEU A 231 25.04 0.52 -10.40
N GLY A 232 25.28 -0.03 -11.59
CA GLY A 232 25.09 0.64 -12.87
C GLY A 232 25.08 -0.35 -14.03
N ASN A 233 25.10 0.18 -15.25
CA ASN A 233 25.08 -0.62 -16.49
C ASN A 233 23.90 -1.59 -16.53
N LEU A 234 22.75 -1.13 -16.07
CA LEU A 234 21.53 -1.93 -16.00
C LEU A 234 20.97 -2.12 -17.42
N GLU A 235 20.67 -3.37 -17.77
CA GLU A 235 20.03 -3.68 -19.05
C GLU A 235 18.97 -4.78 -18.89
N LEU A 236 17.82 -4.61 -19.54
CA LEU A 236 16.87 -5.69 -19.79
C LEU A 236 16.80 -5.92 -21.29
N VAL A 237 17.32 -7.07 -21.72
CA VAL A 237 17.49 -7.35 -23.16
C VAL A 237 16.78 -8.64 -23.56
N GLU A 238 16.28 -8.67 -24.79
CA GLU A 238 15.73 -9.87 -25.41
C GLU A 238 16.85 -10.90 -25.65
N GLU A 239 16.63 -12.15 -25.23
CA GLU A 239 17.53 -13.27 -25.51
C GLU A 239 17.04 -14.08 -26.72
N GLY A 240 15.72 -14.27 -26.83
CA GLY A 240 15.08 -14.92 -27.98
C GLY A 240 13.87 -15.76 -27.61
N PRO A 241 13.22 -16.38 -28.61
CA PRO A 241 12.00 -17.15 -28.42
C PRO A 241 12.26 -18.44 -27.61
N LEU A 242 11.27 -18.81 -26.80
CA LEU A 242 11.27 -20.02 -26.00
C LEU A 242 10.86 -21.22 -26.86
N SER A 243 11.47 -22.37 -26.58
CA SER A 243 11.17 -23.64 -27.25
C SER A 243 11.45 -24.83 -26.34
N GLY A 244 10.91 -25.99 -26.70
CA GLY A 244 11.09 -27.25 -25.97
C GLY A 244 10.67 -27.14 -24.49
N ASP A 245 11.46 -27.73 -23.60
CA ASP A 245 11.20 -27.80 -22.17
C ASP A 245 10.96 -26.44 -21.50
N ALA A 246 11.63 -25.38 -21.98
CA ALA A 246 11.48 -24.04 -21.40
C ALA A 246 10.08 -23.47 -21.68
N LEU A 247 9.57 -23.66 -22.91
CA LEU A 247 8.23 -23.25 -23.29
C LEU A 247 7.17 -24.07 -22.53
N GLU A 248 7.34 -25.39 -22.42
CA GLU A 248 6.41 -26.24 -21.68
C GLU A 248 6.35 -25.91 -20.18
N ARG A 249 7.49 -25.56 -19.57
CA ARG A 249 7.52 -25.09 -18.17
C ARG A 249 6.75 -23.79 -18.01
N LEU A 250 7.04 -22.79 -18.85
CA LEU A 250 6.35 -21.50 -18.82
C LEU A 250 4.83 -21.65 -18.98
N GLN A 251 4.38 -22.48 -19.93
CA GLN A 251 2.95 -22.74 -20.14
C GLN A 251 2.29 -23.35 -18.89
N ARG A 252 2.96 -24.28 -18.19
CA ARG A 252 2.44 -24.84 -16.93
C ARG A 252 2.38 -23.78 -15.83
N GLU A 253 3.41 -22.96 -15.68
CA GLU A 253 3.47 -21.88 -14.70
C GLU A 253 2.38 -20.83 -14.94
N GLU A 254 2.13 -20.47 -16.19
CA GLU A 254 1.09 -19.54 -16.60
C GLU A 254 -0.31 -20.07 -16.28
N GLN A 255 -0.57 -21.36 -16.56
CA GLN A 255 -1.84 -21.99 -16.20
C GLN A 255 -2.07 -22.00 -14.68
N GLN A 256 -1.02 -22.30 -13.90
CA GLN A 256 -1.10 -22.23 -12.44
C GLN A 256 -1.35 -20.81 -11.95
N TRP A 257 -0.68 -19.82 -12.53
CA TRP A 257 -0.88 -18.42 -12.21
C TRP A 257 -2.30 -17.95 -12.55
N LYS A 258 -2.83 -18.30 -13.74
CA LYS A 258 -4.22 -18.01 -14.14
C LYS A 258 -5.22 -18.58 -13.11
N ILE A 259 -5.03 -19.81 -12.65
CA ILE A 259 -5.86 -20.42 -11.60
C ILE A 259 -5.76 -19.66 -10.27
N GLN A 260 -4.55 -19.26 -9.86
CA GLN A 260 -4.35 -18.47 -8.64
C GLN A 260 -5.02 -17.09 -8.76
N MET A 261 -4.87 -16.41 -9.89
CA MET A 261 -5.48 -15.11 -10.14
C MET A 261 -7.00 -15.18 -10.12
N THR A 262 -7.62 -16.21 -10.70
CA THR A 262 -9.07 -16.42 -10.60
C THR A 262 -9.53 -16.51 -9.14
N LYS A 263 -8.84 -17.31 -8.31
CA LYS A 263 -9.17 -17.42 -6.86
C LYS A 263 -9.01 -16.08 -6.13
N ARG A 264 -7.94 -15.33 -6.43
CA ARG A 264 -7.71 -14.00 -5.83
C ARG A 264 -8.80 -13.01 -6.25
N ARG A 265 -9.24 -13.04 -7.51
CA ARG A 265 -10.34 -12.20 -8.03
C ARG A 265 -11.67 -12.57 -7.34
N GLU A 266 -11.98 -13.85 -7.19
CA GLU A 266 -13.19 -14.30 -6.47
C GLU A 266 -13.21 -13.86 -4.99
N GLU A 267 -12.09 -14.01 -4.28
CA GLU A 267 -11.97 -13.52 -2.89
C GLU A 267 -12.15 -12.00 -2.82
N THR A 268 -11.49 -11.28 -3.73
CA THR A 268 -11.56 -9.83 -3.85
C THR A 268 -12.99 -9.38 -4.08
N ASP A 269 -13.68 -9.94 -5.07
CA ASP A 269 -15.01 -9.48 -5.46
C ASP A 269 -16.01 -9.64 -4.31
N ARG A 270 -15.88 -10.72 -3.51
CA ARG A 270 -16.68 -10.90 -2.30
C ARG A 270 -16.41 -9.80 -1.27
N LYS A 271 -15.15 -9.54 -0.94
CA LYS A 271 -14.77 -8.54 0.08
C LYS A 271 -15.06 -7.11 -0.39
N TYR A 272 -14.76 -6.81 -1.65
CA TYR A 272 -15.05 -5.55 -2.29
C TYR A 272 -16.56 -5.26 -2.28
N MET A 273 -17.41 -6.22 -2.63
CA MET A 273 -18.85 -6.02 -2.60
C MET A 273 -19.37 -5.73 -1.18
N ILE A 274 -18.85 -6.42 -0.16
CA ILE A 274 -19.19 -6.14 1.24
C ILE A 274 -18.76 -4.72 1.62
N ALA A 275 -17.53 -4.33 1.29
CA ALA A 275 -16.99 -3.01 1.59
C ALA A 275 -17.77 -1.91 0.86
N LYS A 276 -18.04 -2.10 -0.44
CA LYS A 276 -18.85 -1.19 -1.25
C LYS A 276 -20.25 -1.03 -0.68
N GLN A 277 -20.92 -2.11 -0.30
CA GLN A 277 -22.25 -2.03 0.33
C GLN A 277 -22.21 -1.31 1.68
N ALA A 278 -21.15 -1.49 2.47
CA ALA A 278 -20.98 -0.76 3.73
C ALA A 278 -20.85 0.75 3.47
N VAL A 279 -20.01 1.15 2.52
CA VAL A 279 -19.85 2.56 2.12
C VAL A 279 -21.12 3.14 1.51
N ASP A 280 -21.77 2.42 0.58
CA ASP A 280 -23.00 2.88 -0.07
C ASP A 280 -24.12 3.17 0.95
N ARG A 281 -24.20 2.41 2.04
CA ARG A 281 -25.20 2.61 3.10
C ARG A 281 -24.96 3.88 3.93
N LEU A 282 -23.75 4.44 3.90
CA LEU A 282 -23.45 5.69 4.61
C LEU A 282 -24.14 6.88 3.96
N TYR A 283 -24.44 6.80 2.67
CA TYR A 283 -24.92 7.92 1.89
C TYR A 283 -26.44 7.89 1.69
N ALA A 284 -27.05 9.08 1.68
CA ALA A 284 -28.45 9.27 1.33
C ALA A 284 -28.66 9.36 -0.19
N ASP A 285 -27.59 9.69 -0.92
CA ASP A 285 -27.61 9.93 -2.36
C ASP A 285 -26.47 9.20 -3.08
N TYR A 286 -26.54 9.16 -4.41
CA TYR A 286 -25.58 8.44 -5.26
C TYR A 286 -24.36 9.28 -5.67
N GLN A 287 -24.34 10.57 -5.34
CA GLN A 287 -23.23 11.50 -5.58
C GLN A 287 -22.35 11.68 -4.33
N ASP A 288 -22.62 10.91 -3.27
CA ASP A 288 -21.89 10.95 -2.00
C ASP A 288 -21.87 12.36 -1.37
N GLN A 289 -22.93 13.15 -1.54
CA GLN A 289 -23.01 14.54 -1.06
C GLN A 289 -23.63 14.68 0.32
N GLN A 290 -24.42 13.70 0.75
CA GLN A 290 -25.13 13.73 2.03
C GLN A 290 -25.06 12.36 2.71
N LEU A 291 -24.76 12.36 4.01
CA LEU A 291 -24.91 11.17 4.83
C LEU A 291 -26.38 10.86 5.07
N ASN A 292 -26.70 9.58 5.16
CA ASN A 292 -27.99 9.17 5.70
C ASN A 292 -28.10 9.67 7.16
N PRO A 293 -29.21 10.33 7.56
CA PRO A 293 -29.37 10.91 8.90
C PRO A 293 -29.14 9.91 10.04
N ASN A 294 -29.47 8.64 9.82
CA ASN A 294 -29.37 7.59 10.83
C ASN A 294 -27.97 6.99 10.97
N VAL A 295 -27.02 7.36 10.11
CA VAL A 295 -25.64 6.85 10.17
C VAL A 295 -24.98 7.33 11.45
N GLU A 296 -24.44 6.40 12.22
CA GLU A 296 -23.65 6.64 13.43
C GLU A 296 -22.15 6.58 13.12
N ILE A 297 -21.29 7.03 14.05
CA ILE A 297 -19.84 6.92 13.89
C ILE A 297 -19.38 5.47 13.72
N THR A 298 -20.08 4.55 14.39
CA THR A 298 -19.82 3.11 14.37
C THR A 298 -20.05 2.50 12.99
N ASP A 299 -20.98 3.03 12.19
CA ASP A 299 -21.18 2.61 10.81
C ASP A 299 -19.99 2.99 9.93
N ILE A 300 -19.43 4.19 10.15
CA ILE A 300 -18.28 4.70 9.40
C ILE A 300 -17.01 3.90 9.76
N THR A 301 -16.78 3.62 11.05
CA THR A 301 -15.65 2.77 11.47
C THR A 301 -15.83 1.31 11.04
N ALA A 302 -17.05 0.78 11.02
CA ALA A 302 -17.32 -0.55 10.47
C ALA A 302 -17.03 -0.62 8.96
N ALA A 303 -17.41 0.41 8.19
CA ALA A 303 -17.06 0.54 6.77
C ALA A 303 -15.53 0.59 6.57
N GLN A 304 -14.81 1.34 7.41
CA GLN A 304 -13.35 1.36 7.41
C GLN A 304 -12.74 -0.02 7.60
N ASN A 305 -13.20 -0.77 8.61
CA ASN A 305 -12.69 -2.10 8.93
C ASN A 305 -12.86 -3.09 7.77
N VAL A 306 -14.01 -3.06 7.08
CA VAL A 306 -14.22 -3.94 5.92
C VAL A 306 -13.41 -3.50 4.70
N ILE A 307 -13.19 -2.20 4.49
CA ILE A 307 -12.27 -1.70 3.44
C ILE A 307 -10.84 -2.20 3.69
N GLN A 308 -10.34 -2.07 4.92
CA GLN A 308 -9.00 -2.53 5.31
C GLN A 308 -8.81 -4.05 5.16
N SER A 309 -9.90 -4.82 5.10
CA SER A 309 -9.85 -6.27 4.90
C SER A 309 -9.63 -6.70 3.44
N ILE A 310 -9.71 -5.77 2.48
CA ILE A 310 -9.50 -6.04 1.05
C ILE A 310 -8.05 -6.51 0.84
N PRO A 311 -7.83 -7.72 0.29
CA PRO A 311 -6.49 -8.26 0.10
C PRO A 311 -5.83 -7.67 -1.17
N TYR A 312 -4.52 -7.87 -1.32
CA TYR A 312 -3.78 -7.60 -2.57
C TYR A 312 -3.87 -6.13 -3.05
N VAL A 313 -4.06 -5.18 -2.13
CA VAL A 313 -4.09 -3.74 -2.40
C VAL A 313 -2.72 -3.25 -2.83
N TYR A 314 -1.68 -3.72 -2.16
CA TYR A 314 -0.29 -3.44 -2.48
C TYR A 314 0.42 -4.73 -2.89
N ASN A 315 1.49 -4.59 -3.67
CA ASN A 315 2.39 -5.70 -3.99
C ASN A 315 3.37 -5.94 -2.83
N ASP A 316 3.66 -7.21 -2.54
CA ASP A 316 4.53 -7.59 -1.41
C ASP A 316 6.02 -7.23 -1.60
N ALA A 317 6.45 -6.95 -2.84
CA ALA A 317 7.86 -6.77 -3.15
C ALA A 317 8.39 -5.36 -2.81
N PHE A 318 7.58 -4.31 -3.05
CA PHE A 318 7.99 -2.92 -2.90
C PHE A 318 6.91 -2.11 -2.17
N PRO A 319 7.28 -1.29 -1.17
CA PRO A 319 6.33 -0.42 -0.48
C PRO A 319 5.59 0.51 -1.45
N GLY A 320 4.28 0.65 -1.28
CA GLY A 320 3.45 1.55 -2.07
C GLY A 320 3.21 1.12 -3.52
N LEU A 321 3.78 0.00 -3.97
CA LEU A 321 3.58 -0.48 -5.33
C LEU A 321 2.13 -0.99 -5.49
N PRO A 322 1.32 -0.40 -6.40
CA PRO A 322 -0.08 -0.78 -6.57
C PRO A 322 -0.24 -2.26 -6.90
N GLY A 323 -1.06 -2.95 -6.11
CA GLY A 323 -1.51 -4.31 -6.38
C GLY A 323 -2.76 -4.33 -7.26
N MET A 324 -3.30 -5.53 -7.50
CA MET A 324 -4.47 -5.73 -8.37
C MET A 324 -5.73 -5.00 -7.89
N ASN A 325 -5.81 -4.71 -6.59
CA ASN A 325 -7.00 -4.11 -5.97
C ASN A 325 -6.80 -2.65 -5.55
N TYR A 326 -5.65 -2.06 -5.86
CA TYR A 326 -5.31 -0.70 -5.45
C TYR A 326 -6.39 0.30 -5.86
N THR A 327 -6.79 0.33 -7.13
CA THR A 327 -7.80 1.28 -7.64
C THR A 327 -9.16 1.13 -6.93
N LYS A 328 -9.65 -0.11 -6.77
CA LYS A 328 -10.92 -0.39 -6.07
C LYS A 328 -10.84 0.02 -4.60
N PHE A 329 -9.70 -0.20 -3.95
CA PHE A 329 -9.46 0.15 -2.56
C PHE A 329 -9.40 1.68 -2.39
N THR A 330 -8.67 2.38 -3.26
CA THR A 330 -8.58 3.85 -3.24
C THR A 330 -9.94 4.49 -3.47
N GLU A 331 -10.73 4.02 -4.44
CA GLU A 331 -12.10 4.49 -4.67
C GLU A 331 -12.95 4.44 -3.38
N LEU A 332 -12.95 3.29 -2.69
CA LEU A 332 -13.72 3.15 -1.45
C LEU A 332 -13.15 3.98 -0.29
N THR A 333 -11.82 4.13 -0.23
CA THR A 333 -11.15 4.93 0.79
C THR A 333 -11.46 6.42 0.63
N ASP A 334 -11.46 6.92 -0.60
CA ASP A 334 -11.81 8.31 -0.92
C ASP A 334 -13.28 8.59 -0.55
N ARG A 335 -14.18 7.66 -0.89
CA ARG A 335 -15.59 7.73 -0.47
C ARG A 335 -15.74 7.66 1.04
N LEU A 336 -14.95 6.86 1.75
CA LEU A 336 -14.99 6.84 3.22
C LEU A 336 -14.48 8.17 3.80
N GLN A 337 -13.44 8.77 3.22
CA GLN A 337 -12.92 10.06 3.66
C GLN A 337 -13.96 11.18 3.47
N GLN A 338 -14.71 11.15 2.37
CA GLN A 338 -15.84 12.06 2.16
C GLN A 338 -16.94 11.87 3.23
N ALA A 339 -17.23 10.63 3.63
CA ALA A 339 -18.22 10.35 4.68
C ALA A 339 -17.78 10.94 6.03
N TRP A 340 -16.49 10.78 6.39
CA TRP A 340 -15.92 11.44 7.57
C TRP A 340 -16.07 12.97 7.51
N SER A 341 -15.76 13.58 6.36
CA SER A 341 -15.91 15.02 6.15
C SER A 341 -17.35 15.50 6.34
N LEU A 342 -18.34 14.75 5.82
CA LEU A 342 -19.75 15.07 6.00
C LEU A 342 -20.25 14.83 7.44
N TYR A 343 -19.71 13.81 8.11
CA TYR A 343 -20.00 13.54 9.53
C TYR A 343 -19.56 14.72 10.40
N ASP A 344 -18.35 15.25 10.13
CA ASP A 344 -17.83 16.43 10.82
C ASP A 344 -18.66 17.68 10.51
N GLN A 345 -19.05 17.86 9.25
CA GLN A 345 -19.83 19.04 8.82
C GLN A 345 -21.25 19.07 9.40
N ARG A 346 -21.91 17.92 9.57
CA ARG A 346 -23.28 17.87 10.12
C ARG A 346 -23.30 18.08 11.65
N ASN A 347 -22.18 17.82 12.32
CA ASN A 347 -22.10 17.92 13.77
C ASN A 347 -21.82 19.37 14.20
N ALA A 348 -22.77 19.99 14.89
CA ALA A 348 -22.60 21.34 15.42
C ALA A 348 -21.60 21.41 16.59
N ILE A 349 -21.24 20.26 17.19
CA ILE A 349 -20.25 20.15 18.28
C ILE A 349 -18.86 19.94 17.67
N PRO A 350 -17.94 20.92 17.81
CA PRO A 350 -16.58 20.76 17.31
C PRO A 350 -15.83 19.62 18.01
N ASN A 351 -15.17 18.75 17.23
CA ASN A 351 -14.38 17.62 17.74
C ASN A 351 -15.18 16.70 18.68
N GLY A 352 -16.46 16.46 18.37
CA GLY A 352 -17.36 15.59 19.12
C GLY A 352 -17.02 14.10 19.08
N ASP A 353 -16.08 13.70 18.22
CA ASP A 353 -15.58 12.33 18.04
C ASP A 353 -14.15 12.12 18.59
N PHE A 354 -13.58 13.16 19.20
CA PHE A 354 -12.27 13.16 19.86
C PHE A 354 -11.09 12.73 18.99
N ARG A 355 -11.22 12.71 17.65
CA ARG A 355 -10.11 12.38 16.74
C ARG A 355 -8.96 13.39 16.81
N ASN A 356 -9.24 14.62 17.27
CA ASN A 356 -8.23 15.65 17.54
C ASN A 356 -7.93 15.77 19.05
N GLU A 357 -7.93 14.64 19.75
CA GLU A 357 -7.74 14.55 21.20
C GLU A 357 -8.73 15.48 21.95
N LEU A 358 -8.23 16.27 22.90
CA LEU A 358 -9.03 17.21 23.71
C LEU A 358 -9.15 18.61 23.08
N SER A 359 -8.83 18.76 21.78
CA SER A 359 -8.97 20.04 21.09
C SER A 359 -10.42 20.54 21.14
N ASN A 360 -10.62 21.83 21.38
CA ASN A 360 -11.93 22.47 21.58
C ASN A 360 -12.70 22.04 22.85
N TRP A 361 -12.14 21.21 23.71
CA TRP A 361 -12.76 20.79 24.96
C TRP A 361 -12.06 21.41 26.17
N ASN A 362 -12.84 21.96 27.10
CA ASN A 362 -12.35 22.35 28.42
C ASN A 362 -12.40 21.13 29.34
N THR A 363 -11.26 20.74 29.89
CA THR A 363 -11.16 19.55 30.75
C THR A 363 -10.53 19.86 32.09
N THR A 364 -10.87 19.01 33.05
CA THR A 364 -10.21 18.92 34.36
C THR A 364 -9.06 17.90 34.31
N ALA A 365 -8.26 17.84 35.38
CA ALA A 365 -7.13 16.92 35.47
C ALA A 365 -7.59 15.45 35.43
N GLY A 366 -6.88 14.63 34.66
CA GLY A 366 -7.12 13.17 34.57
C GLY A 366 -7.94 12.74 33.37
N VAL A 367 -8.70 13.64 32.74
CA VAL A 367 -9.38 13.36 31.47
C VAL A 367 -8.36 13.15 30.36
N ASN A 368 -8.51 12.08 29.58
CA ASN A 368 -7.70 11.83 28.40
C ASN A 368 -8.51 11.19 27.27
N VAL A 369 -7.89 11.11 26.09
CA VAL A 369 -8.41 10.35 24.95
C VAL A 369 -7.55 9.12 24.76
N GLN A 370 -8.19 7.95 24.61
CA GLN A 370 -7.52 6.67 24.39
C GLN A 370 -7.89 6.10 23.02
N GLN A 371 -6.94 5.43 22.37
CA GLN A 371 -7.21 4.67 21.15
C GLN A 371 -7.71 3.28 21.53
N LEU A 372 -9.01 3.03 21.34
CA LEU A 372 -9.65 1.75 21.62
C LEU A 372 -10.25 1.20 20.33
N ASN A 373 -9.77 0.02 19.89
CA ASN A 373 -10.21 -0.64 18.65
C ASN A 373 -10.15 0.24 17.38
N GLY A 374 -9.21 1.19 17.33
CA GLY A 374 -9.05 2.11 16.20
C GLY A 374 -9.94 3.36 16.25
N THR A 375 -10.68 3.56 17.34
CA THR A 375 -11.45 4.79 17.59
C THR A 375 -10.85 5.61 18.74
N SER A 376 -10.98 6.93 18.65
CA SER A 376 -10.58 7.87 19.71
C SER A 376 -11.71 7.99 20.72
N VAL A 377 -11.46 7.60 21.97
CA VAL A 377 -12.49 7.55 23.01
C VAL A 377 -12.11 8.48 24.15
N LEU A 378 -12.99 9.41 24.49
CA LEU A 378 -12.86 10.25 25.68
C LEU A 378 -13.07 9.40 26.94
N VAL A 379 -12.16 9.50 27.90
CA VAL A 379 -12.24 8.79 29.18
C VAL A 379 -12.33 9.79 30.33
N ILE A 380 -13.44 9.71 31.06
CA ILE A 380 -13.67 10.43 32.32
C ILE A 380 -13.46 9.42 33.45
N PRO A 381 -12.32 9.48 34.17
CA PRO A 381 -11.88 8.39 35.04
C PRO A 381 -12.51 8.38 36.44
N ASN A 382 -13.13 9.49 36.85
CA ASN A 382 -13.66 9.68 38.19
C ASN A 382 -14.61 10.89 38.26
N TRP A 383 -15.27 11.04 39.41
CA TRP A 383 -16.44 11.89 39.57
C TRP A 383 -16.13 13.39 39.68
N ASP A 384 -14.89 13.74 40.04
CA ASP A 384 -14.41 15.12 40.08
C ASP A 384 -13.87 15.58 38.72
N ALA A 385 -13.85 14.69 37.73
CA ALA A 385 -13.53 15.03 36.36
C ALA A 385 -14.77 15.53 35.58
N GLN A 386 -14.59 16.66 34.91
CA GLN A 386 -15.56 17.29 34.02
C GLN A 386 -14.93 17.64 32.69
N VAL A 387 -15.76 17.56 31.65
CA VAL A 387 -15.45 17.98 30.28
C VAL A 387 -16.58 18.89 29.81
N SER A 388 -16.25 20.04 29.26
CA SER A 388 -17.26 20.97 28.75
C SER A 388 -16.82 21.69 27.50
N GLN A 389 -17.79 22.12 26.71
CA GLN A 389 -17.56 22.95 25.53
C GLN A 389 -18.70 23.93 25.37
N GLN A 390 -18.35 25.15 24.95
CA GLN A 390 -19.31 26.16 24.53
C GLN A 390 -19.21 26.34 23.02
N PHE A 391 -20.35 26.36 22.34
CA PHE A 391 -20.42 26.53 20.88
C PHE A 391 -21.70 27.25 20.48
N THR A 392 -21.82 27.57 19.19
CA THR A 392 -22.94 28.36 18.66
C THR A 392 -23.84 27.54 17.75
N VAL A 393 -25.14 27.73 17.89
CA VAL A 393 -26.18 27.09 17.07
C VAL A 393 -27.22 28.12 16.63
N GLN A 394 -28.13 27.72 15.73
CA GLN A 394 -29.27 28.56 15.34
C GLN A 394 -30.36 28.48 16.41
N PRO A 395 -30.81 29.60 16.99
CA PRO A 395 -31.92 29.61 17.94
C PRO A 395 -33.23 29.13 17.31
N ASN A 396 -34.06 28.47 18.11
CA ASN A 396 -35.38 27.93 17.75
C ASN A 396 -35.37 26.90 16.61
N GLN A 397 -34.19 26.37 16.26
CA GLN A 397 -34.04 25.23 15.37
C GLN A 397 -34.09 23.94 16.19
N ARG A 398 -34.76 22.90 15.68
CA ARG A 398 -34.75 21.58 16.32
C ARG A 398 -33.44 20.87 16.01
N TYR A 399 -32.80 20.35 17.05
CA TYR A 399 -31.61 19.53 16.97
C TYR A 399 -31.85 18.17 17.63
N LEU A 400 -31.13 17.16 17.14
CA LEU A 400 -31.01 15.86 17.77
C LEU A 400 -29.62 15.77 18.44
N LEU A 401 -29.59 15.73 19.77
CA LEU A 401 -28.42 15.33 20.52
C LEU A 401 -28.31 13.80 20.45
N ARG A 402 -27.19 13.28 19.96
CA ARG A 402 -26.89 11.84 19.92
C ARG A 402 -25.55 11.57 20.60
N VAL A 403 -25.52 10.59 21.49
CA VAL A 403 -24.32 10.24 22.27
C VAL A 403 -24.12 8.74 22.24
N THR A 404 -22.92 8.31 21.83
CA THR A 404 -22.48 6.91 21.88
C THR A 404 -21.44 6.77 22.99
N ALA A 405 -21.78 6.03 24.04
CA ALA A 405 -20.95 5.95 25.24
C ALA A 405 -21.06 4.58 25.94
N ARG A 406 -20.11 4.32 26.83
CA ARG A 406 -20.01 3.14 27.69
C ARG A 406 -19.73 3.55 29.13
N LYS A 407 -20.49 3.02 30.10
CA LYS A 407 -20.25 3.25 31.53
C LYS A 407 -19.71 1.99 32.19
N GLU A 408 -18.58 2.11 32.88
CA GLU A 408 -18.00 1.06 33.71
C GLU A 408 -18.03 1.47 35.19
N GLY A 409 -18.25 0.49 36.07
CA GLY A 409 -18.37 0.71 37.51
C GLY A 409 -19.78 1.08 37.98
N ILE A 410 -19.95 1.20 39.30
CA ILE A 410 -21.20 1.62 39.92
C ILE A 410 -21.42 3.12 39.70
N GLY A 411 -22.65 3.58 39.45
CA GLY A 411 -22.94 5.00 39.21
C GLY A 411 -23.32 5.31 37.76
N ASN A 412 -23.43 6.60 37.44
CA ASN A 412 -23.96 7.10 36.18
C ASN A 412 -22.98 8.07 35.50
N GLY A 413 -22.88 7.98 34.17
CA GLY A 413 -22.31 9.00 33.30
C GLY A 413 -23.41 9.92 32.79
N PHE A 414 -23.09 11.19 32.60
CA PHE A 414 -24.03 12.22 32.17
C PHE A 414 -23.45 12.99 31.00
N VAL A 415 -24.29 13.24 30.00
CA VAL A 415 -24.04 14.25 28.95
C VAL A 415 -25.21 15.21 28.97
N SER A 416 -24.95 16.45 29.39
CA SER A 416 -25.96 17.48 29.54
C SER A 416 -25.71 18.62 28.55
N ILE A 417 -26.74 19.01 27.82
CA ILE A 417 -26.71 20.17 26.92
C ILE A 417 -27.66 21.23 27.44
N ARG A 418 -27.24 22.50 27.43
CA ARG A 418 -28.04 23.62 27.91
C ARG A 418 -27.81 24.89 27.12
N ASP A 419 -28.82 25.75 27.09
CA ASP A 419 -28.72 27.09 26.52
C ASP A 419 -28.77 28.18 27.60
N GLY A 420 -28.59 29.45 27.21
CA GLY A 420 -28.68 30.60 28.12
C GLY A 420 -30.11 30.91 28.61
N GLY A 421 -31.12 30.25 28.06
CA GLY A 421 -32.55 30.42 28.36
C GLY A 421 -33.10 29.37 29.33
N ASN A 422 -32.25 28.61 30.03
CA ASN A 422 -32.59 27.50 30.91
C ASN A 422 -33.21 26.27 30.21
N GLN A 423 -33.14 26.15 28.88
CA GLN A 423 -33.43 24.87 28.24
C GLN A 423 -32.27 23.91 28.56
N THR A 424 -32.58 22.70 29.00
CA THR A 424 -31.56 21.70 29.36
C THR A 424 -32.08 20.30 29.07
N GLU A 425 -31.22 19.48 28.46
CA GLU A 425 -31.46 18.06 28.27
C GLU A 425 -30.27 17.28 28.81
N THR A 426 -30.52 16.11 29.40
CA THR A 426 -29.48 15.26 29.98
C THR A 426 -29.68 13.81 29.60
N LEU A 427 -28.68 13.25 28.91
CA LEU A 427 -28.57 11.82 28.66
C LEU A 427 -27.79 11.17 29.80
N THR A 428 -28.38 10.13 30.40
CA THR A 428 -27.79 9.39 31.53
C THR A 428 -27.40 7.98 31.07
N PHE A 429 -26.20 7.52 31.41
CA PHE A 429 -25.66 6.20 31.08
C PHE A 429 -25.28 5.46 32.36
N SER A 430 -25.78 4.25 32.54
CA SER A 430 -25.56 3.41 33.73
C SER A 430 -25.00 2.05 33.34
N ALA A 431 -24.29 1.37 34.26
CA ALA A 431 -23.79 0.02 34.00
C ALA A 431 -24.91 -1.00 33.69
N SER A 432 -26.12 -0.79 34.23
CA SER A 432 -27.28 -1.64 33.94
C SER A 432 -27.82 -1.50 32.51
N ASP A 433 -27.48 -0.42 31.80
CA ASP A 433 -27.91 -0.26 30.40
C ASP A 433 -27.27 -1.32 29.48
N TYR A 434 -26.19 -1.96 29.92
CA TYR A 434 -25.44 -2.96 29.13
C TYR A 434 -25.85 -4.40 29.47
N ASP A 435 -26.51 -4.65 30.60
CA ASP A 435 -26.97 -6.00 31.02
C ASP A 435 -28.21 -6.47 30.22
N THR A 436 -28.96 -5.55 29.60
CA THR A 436 -30.22 -5.87 28.90
C THR A 436 -30.06 -6.31 27.45
N ASN A 437 -28.91 -6.10 26.79
CA ASN A 437 -28.69 -6.56 25.42
C ASN A 437 -28.56 -8.10 25.31
N GLY A 438 -28.42 -8.81 26.44
CA GLY A 438 -28.45 -10.27 26.49
C GLY A 438 -29.86 -10.91 26.54
N VAL A 439 -30.95 -10.14 26.71
CA VAL A 439 -32.27 -10.71 27.09
C VAL A 439 -33.41 -10.42 26.11
N TYR A 440 -33.25 -9.53 25.12
CA TYR A 440 -34.34 -9.20 24.17
C TYR A 440 -34.46 -10.11 22.93
N ASN A 441 -33.78 -11.26 22.88
CA ASN A 441 -33.88 -12.19 21.75
C ASN A 441 -34.59 -13.54 22.03
N ILE A 442 -35.36 -13.66 23.12
CA ILE A 442 -36.23 -14.84 23.34
C ILE A 442 -37.65 -14.42 23.72
N GLN A 443 -38.29 -13.57 22.93
CA GLN A 443 -39.76 -13.42 22.99
C GLN A 443 -40.38 -12.84 21.71
N ALA A 444 -39.96 -13.33 20.54
CA ALA A 444 -40.67 -13.12 19.28
C ALA A 444 -40.88 -14.44 18.51
N SER A 445 -41.03 -15.55 19.25
CA SER A 445 -41.46 -16.84 18.70
C SER A 445 -42.52 -17.40 19.61
N ASN A 446 -43.71 -16.79 19.62
CA ASN A 446 -45.01 -17.42 19.93
C ASN A 446 -46.10 -16.36 20.11
N THR A 447 -46.60 -15.77 19.02
CA THR A 447 -47.99 -15.32 18.96
C THR A 447 -48.47 -15.27 17.51
N ASN A 448 -48.76 -16.43 16.90
CA ASN A 448 -49.65 -16.48 15.75
C ASN A 448 -51.09 -16.69 16.25
N GLY A 449 -51.87 -15.61 16.22
CA GLY A 449 -53.30 -15.62 16.46
C GLY A 449 -54.08 -16.10 15.22
N TYR A 450 -54.87 -17.15 15.45
CA TYR A 450 -55.83 -17.88 14.62
C TYR A 450 -56.69 -17.12 13.59
N ASN A 451 -56.86 -17.73 12.41
CA ASN A 451 -58.13 -18.26 11.84
C ASN A 451 -57.87 -18.66 10.36
N THR A 452 -58.39 -19.72 9.72
CA THR A 452 -59.32 -20.82 10.01
C THR A 452 -59.30 -21.77 8.80
N ASN A 453 -59.44 -23.08 9.06
CA ASN A 453 -60.09 -24.13 8.26
C ASN A 453 -59.66 -24.40 6.80
N ASN A 454 -58.99 -25.53 6.54
CA ASN A 454 -59.68 -26.77 6.13
C ASN A 454 -58.73 -27.98 5.99
N ALA A 455 -59.35 -29.15 6.08
CA ALA A 455 -58.81 -30.48 6.35
C ALA A 455 -58.13 -31.22 5.17
N TYR A 456 -57.48 -32.33 5.58
CA TYR A 456 -57.13 -33.59 4.87
C TYR A 456 -55.67 -33.80 4.41
N ASP A 457 -54.89 -34.43 5.31
CA ASP A 457 -54.23 -35.75 5.18
C ASP A 457 -53.65 -36.18 3.81
N THR A 458 -52.32 -36.36 3.72
CA THR A 458 -51.65 -37.67 3.51
C THR A 458 -50.12 -37.59 3.31
N GLN A 459 -49.45 -38.49 4.04
CA GLN A 459 -48.18 -39.21 3.86
C GLN A 459 -47.29 -39.05 2.59
N VAL A 460 -45.98 -38.89 2.87
CA VAL A 460 -44.78 -39.59 2.30
C VAL A 460 -44.41 -39.40 0.81
N SER A 461 -43.18 -38.88 0.55
CA SER A 461 -42.08 -39.55 -0.18
C SER A 461 -40.97 -38.58 -0.62
N ASN A 462 -39.72 -39.04 -0.51
CA ASN A 462 -38.51 -38.52 -1.17
C ASN A 462 -38.72 -38.25 -2.67
N THR A 463 -38.01 -37.26 -3.25
CA THR A 463 -37.09 -37.41 -4.42
C THR A 463 -36.34 -36.09 -4.68
N ASN A 464 -35.07 -36.23 -5.09
CA ASN A 464 -34.18 -35.19 -5.62
C ASN A 464 -34.80 -34.42 -6.81
N GLY A 465 -34.58 -33.10 -6.85
CA GLY A 465 -34.83 -32.29 -8.03
C GLY A 465 -34.11 -30.96 -7.91
N TYR A 466 -33.12 -30.75 -8.76
CA TYR A 466 -32.59 -29.43 -9.07
C TYR A 466 -33.72 -28.61 -9.68
N ASP A 467 -34.07 -27.47 -9.07
CA ASP A 467 -34.67 -26.40 -9.84
C ASP A 467 -34.32 -25.02 -9.26
N THR A 468 -33.99 -24.14 -10.19
CA THR A 468 -33.56 -22.77 -10.01
C THR A 468 -34.77 -21.88 -9.73
N ASN A 469 -34.79 -21.18 -8.60
CA ASN A 469 -35.62 -19.98 -8.48
C ASN A 469 -35.04 -19.01 -7.42
N THR A 470 -34.23 -18.07 -7.91
CA THR A 470 -33.86 -16.84 -7.22
C THR A 470 -35.10 -15.97 -7.02
N VAL A 471 -35.67 -16.04 -5.82
CA VAL A 471 -36.60 -15.02 -5.31
C VAL A 471 -35.76 -14.05 -4.49
N TYR A 472 -35.64 -12.82 -4.99
CA TYR A 472 -35.09 -11.69 -4.26
C TYR A 472 -35.93 -11.47 -2.99
N ASN A 473 -35.42 -11.94 -1.85
CA ASN A 473 -35.95 -11.59 -0.55
C ASN A 473 -35.22 -10.34 -0.05
N THR A 474 -35.81 -9.17 -0.30
CA THR A 474 -35.49 -7.91 0.37
C THR A 474 -35.90 -7.99 1.83
N ASN A 475 -35.07 -8.63 2.64
CA ASN A 475 -35.09 -8.46 4.09
C ASN A 475 -33.90 -7.58 4.46
N GLY A 476 -34.19 -6.31 4.73
CA GLY A 476 -33.25 -5.39 5.36
C GLY A 476 -32.84 -5.96 6.71
N TYR A 477 -31.68 -6.61 6.74
CA TYR A 477 -31.02 -6.96 7.99
C TYR A 477 -30.61 -5.64 8.65
N ASN A 478 -31.33 -5.30 9.71
CA ASN A 478 -30.93 -4.27 10.65
C ASN A 478 -29.59 -4.70 11.27
N THR A 479 -28.48 -4.19 10.72
CA THR A 479 -27.11 -4.48 11.18
C THR A 479 -26.76 -3.77 12.48
N ASN A 480 -27.61 -2.88 12.99
CA ASN A 480 -27.37 -2.12 14.23
C ASN A 480 -27.27 -3.03 15.46
N GLY A 481 -27.81 -4.26 15.38
CA GLY A 481 -27.74 -5.22 16.48
C GLY A 481 -26.47 -6.07 16.53
N VAL A 482 -25.64 -6.12 15.48
CA VAL A 482 -24.53 -7.10 15.41
C VAL A 482 -23.17 -6.50 15.79
N TYR A 483 -22.95 -5.19 15.63
CA TYR A 483 -21.67 -4.56 15.91
C TYR A 483 -21.57 -3.91 17.31
N ASN A 484 -22.67 -3.38 17.86
CA ASN A 484 -22.68 -2.87 19.24
C ASN A 484 -22.42 -3.98 20.29
N ASP A 485 -22.75 -5.23 19.95
CA ASP A 485 -22.54 -6.40 20.81
C ASP A 485 -21.06 -6.73 21.07
N GLN A 486 -20.09 -6.16 20.33
CA GLN A 486 -18.67 -6.48 20.50
C GLN A 486 -17.84 -5.44 21.25
N THR A 487 -18.30 -4.18 21.36
CA THR A 487 -17.55 -3.09 22.02
C THR A 487 -18.16 -2.64 23.35
N GLY A 488 -19.45 -2.92 23.57
CA GLY A 488 -20.18 -2.57 24.78
C GLY A 488 -20.59 -1.10 24.86
N TYR A 489 -20.68 -0.37 23.74
CA TYR A 489 -21.19 1.00 23.69
C TYR A 489 -22.69 0.99 23.34
N ILE A 490 -23.41 2.00 23.83
CA ILE A 490 -24.82 2.24 23.46
C ILE A 490 -25.00 3.68 22.98
N THR A 491 -25.95 3.87 22.07
CA THR A 491 -26.33 5.19 21.56
C THR A 491 -27.64 5.64 22.21
N LYS A 492 -27.64 6.85 22.81
CA LYS A 492 -28.87 7.50 23.32
C LYS A 492 -29.07 8.84 22.60
N THR A 493 -30.33 9.23 22.45
CA THR A 493 -30.71 10.48 21.78
C THR A 493 -31.67 11.32 22.61
N ALA A 494 -31.63 12.63 22.42
CA ALA A 494 -32.59 13.59 22.96
C ALA A 494 -32.82 14.72 21.95
N GLU A 495 -34.04 15.21 21.87
CA GLU A 495 -34.34 16.40 21.07
C GLU A 495 -34.04 17.66 21.88
N PHE A 496 -33.46 18.66 21.23
CA PHE A 496 -33.05 19.91 21.86
C PHE A 496 -33.40 21.10 20.97
N ILE A 497 -34.16 22.06 21.52
CA ILE A 497 -34.54 23.30 20.83
C ILE A 497 -33.99 24.49 21.66
N PRO A 498 -32.86 25.09 21.27
CA PRO A 498 -32.25 26.17 22.02
C PRO A 498 -33.03 27.48 21.81
N HIS A 499 -33.29 28.24 22.88
CA HIS A 499 -33.89 29.59 22.78
C HIS A 499 -32.85 30.66 22.45
N THR A 500 -31.57 30.39 22.75
CA THR A 500 -30.42 31.27 22.54
C THR A 500 -29.41 30.65 21.58
N ASN A 501 -28.50 31.45 21.05
CA ASN A 501 -27.49 30.96 20.09
C ASN A 501 -26.27 30.33 20.77
N GLN A 502 -26.08 30.54 22.08
CA GLN A 502 -24.97 29.98 22.84
C GLN A 502 -25.45 28.75 23.60
N VAL A 503 -24.74 27.64 23.40
CA VAL A 503 -25.04 26.36 24.01
C VAL A 503 -23.78 25.83 24.69
N TRP A 504 -23.99 25.16 25.82
CA TRP A 504 -22.97 24.45 26.57
C TRP A 504 -23.31 22.98 26.60
N ILE A 505 -22.30 22.15 26.36
CA ILE A 505 -22.37 20.72 26.61
C ILE A 505 -21.37 20.36 27.70
N GLU A 506 -21.81 19.55 28.65
CA GLU A 506 -21.07 19.16 29.84
C GLU A 506 -21.17 17.65 30.02
N MET A 507 -20.04 17.01 30.29
CA MET A 507 -19.92 15.58 30.49
C MET A 507 -19.24 15.33 31.83
N SER A 508 -19.83 14.42 32.61
CA SER A 508 -19.37 14.08 33.95
C SER A 508 -19.82 12.67 34.31
N GLU A 509 -19.33 12.17 35.44
CA GLU A 509 -19.72 10.86 35.96
C GLU A 509 -19.81 10.92 37.50
N THR A 510 -20.49 9.98 38.16
CA THR A 510 -20.65 10.00 39.62
C THR A 510 -19.72 9.06 40.38
N GLU A 511 -19.32 7.95 39.76
CA GLU A 511 -18.42 6.95 40.33
C GLU A 511 -18.05 5.92 39.24
N GLY A 512 -16.79 5.47 39.20
CA GLY A 512 -16.28 4.56 38.17
C GLY A 512 -15.70 5.32 36.96
N THR A 513 -15.80 4.73 35.77
CA THR A 513 -15.22 5.31 34.54
C THR A 513 -16.28 5.48 33.47
N PHE A 514 -16.30 6.62 32.79
CA PHE A 514 -17.21 6.88 31.67
C PHE A 514 -16.43 7.09 30.38
N TYR A 515 -16.76 6.29 29.37
CA TYR A 515 -16.11 6.28 28.06
C TYR A 515 -17.09 6.82 27.03
N ILE A 516 -16.67 7.79 26.22
CA ILE A 516 -17.54 8.44 25.24
C ILE A 516 -16.84 8.36 23.87
N GLU A 517 -17.48 7.69 22.93
CA GLU A 517 -16.97 7.51 21.57
C GLU A 517 -17.37 8.69 20.68
N SER A 518 -18.61 9.17 20.80
CA SER A 518 -19.05 10.36 20.07
C SER A 518 -20.17 11.12 20.78
N VAL A 519 -20.20 12.42 20.51
CA VAL A 519 -21.24 13.37 20.90
C VAL A 519 -21.58 14.23 19.69
N GLU A 520 -22.80 14.12 19.20
CA GLU A 520 -23.28 14.81 18.01
C GLU A 520 -24.47 15.70 18.33
N LEU A 521 -24.50 16.90 17.77
CA LEU A 521 -25.69 17.74 17.72
C LEU A 521 -26.01 18.05 16.26
N ILE A 522 -27.06 17.43 15.74
CA ILE A 522 -27.40 17.43 14.31
C ILE A 522 -28.71 18.19 14.13
N VAL A 523 -28.84 18.98 13.06
CA VAL A 523 -30.13 19.62 12.72
C VAL A 523 -31.15 18.52 12.42
N ASP A 524 -32.28 18.55 13.12
CA ASP A 524 -33.39 17.64 12.88
C ASP A 524 -34.26 18.21 11.75
N VAL A 525 -34.28 17.52 10.61
CA VAL A 525 -34.98 17.92 9.38
C VAL A 525 -36.12 16.94 9.14
N GLU A 526 -37.19 17.05 9.93
CA GLU A 526 -38.48 16.39 9.63
C GLU A 526 -39.19 17.02 8.42
#